data_AF-A0A397A0C1-F1
#
_entry.id   AF-A0A397A0C1-F1
#
_cell.length_a   1.000
_cell.length_b   1.000
_cell.length_c   1.000
_cell.angle_alpha   90.00
_cell.angle_beta   90.00
_cell.angle_gamma   90.00
#
_symmetry.space_group_name_H-M   'P 1'
#
loop_
_entity.id
_entity.type
_entity.pdbx_description
1 polymer ?
#
loop_
_entity_poly.entity_id
_entity_poly.type
_entity_poly.pdbx_seq_one_letter_code
_entity_poly.pdbx_strand_id
1 'polypeptide(L)'
;QLLQSLSDQTYYVFTRWGRLGEAGQQKLAPCGHDLDKAIKQFETKFADKTRNQWGDRREFVKYANKYQLVELDTSETGDGGAGDAAMGKLSAAQIQKGQVVLESLKAAITSRTSARAIEQLSGEYYSLIPTLAGRNRPPPLSTKSLVEEKEALLDFWLRMGFDDMEEQTGLAPIEGIMDLPLPSTLIDAASVITQDTTLTLYFSRSENRTAIRKYFNYLRVFLEAMCRMPQKEQTLWRGVSVDLFDAYEPGKVITWWGVSSCTSDENVARNFMRSCGGSCTLLRVRCKTAMDISVLSMFPGEKECLLAPGTQLKVVKRIRKGNIAEIEVEEVGRAI
;
A
#
# COMPACT_ATOMS: atom_id res chain seq x y z
N GLN A 1 -10.81 15.87 -13.24
CA GLN A 1 -9.46 16.43 -13.40
C GLN A 1 -9.54 17.60 -14.37
N LEU A 2 -8.77 18.66 -14.14
CA LEU A 2 -8.52 19.73 -15.11
C LEU A 2 -7.13 19.47 -15.69
N LEU A 3 -7.03 19.39 -17.02
CA LEU A 3 -5.81 19.01 -17.74
C LEU A 3 -5.38 20.17 -18.64
N GLN A 4 -4.07 20.37 -18.75
CA GLN A 4 -3.45 21.28 -19.72
C GLN A 4 -2.60 20.48 -20.69
N SER A 5 -2.81 20.70 -21.97
CA SER A 5 -2.00 20.12 -23.04
C SER A 5 -0.65 20.83 -23.10
N LEU A 6 0.44 20.07 -23.07
CA LEU A 6 1.80 20.61 -23.12
C LEU A 6 2.17 21.12 -24.53
N SER A 7 1.58 20.55 -25.57
CA SER A 7 1.92 20.86 -26.97
C SER A 7 1.29 22.17 -27.45
N ASP A 8 0.02 22.38 -27.14
CA ASP A 8 -0.77 23.51 -27.66
C ASP A 8 -1.34 24.41 -26.55
N GLN A 9 -1.05 24.15 -25.27
CA GLN A 9 -1.52 24.97 -24.15
C GLN A 9 -3.05 25.11 -24.11
N THR A 10 -3.78 24.10 -24.59
CA THR A 10 -5.23 24.02 -24.46
C THR A 10 -5.64 23.28 -23.19
N TYR A 11 -6.79 23.66 -22.63
CA TYR A 11 -7.33 23.11 -21.40
C TYR A 11 -8.49 22.15 -21.67
N TYR A 12 -8.59 21.12 -20.83
CA TYR A 12 -9.66 20.14 -20.87
C TYR A 12 -10.15 19.81 -19.47
N VAL A 13 -11.45 19.53 -19.33
CA VAL A 13 -12.02 18.96 -18.12
C VAL A 13 -12.34 17.49 -18.37
N PHE A 14 -11.58 16.61 -17.72
CA PHE A 14 -11.77 15.17 -17.79
C PHE A 14 -12.60 14.67 -16.61
N THR A 15 -13.63 13.88 -16.92
CA THR A 15 -14.49 13.22 -15.93
C THR A 15 -14.63 11.75 -16.28
N ARG A 16 -14.48 10.88 -15.29
CA ARG A 16 -14.69 9.42 -15.40
C ARG A 16 -15.60 8.99 -14.25
N TRP A 17 -16.57 8.12 -14.54
CA TRP A 17 -17.50 7.59 -13.54
C TRP A 17 -17.94 6.17 -13.89
N GLY A 18 -18.20 5.38 -12.86
CA GLY A 18 -18.61 3.98 -13.02
C GLY A 18 -18.61 3.28 -11.68
N ARG A 19 -18.85 1.97 -11.70
CA ARG A 19 -18.63 1.13 -10.52
C ARG A 19 -17.12 1.01 -10.26
N LEU A 20 -16.76 1.01 -8.99
CA LEU A 20 -15.36 0.83 -8.59
C LEU A 20 -14.87 -0.54 -9.07
N GLY A 21 -13.70 -0.57 -9.72
CA GLY A 21 -13.13 -1.79 -10.32
C GLY A 21 -13.64 -2.15 -11.73
N GLU A 22 -14.64 -1.45 -12.26
CA GLU A 22 -15.17 -1.66 -13.62
C GLU A 22 -14.77 -0.53 -14.58
N ALA A 23 -14.72 -0.84 -15.87
CA ALA A 23 -14.59 0.18 -16.90
C ALA A 23 -15.83 1.10 -16.87
N GLY A 24 -15.61 2.36 -16.52
CA GLY A 24 -16.65 3.37 -16.42
C GLY A 24 -16.88 4.13 -17.73
N GLN A 25 -17.88 4.99 -17.73
CA GLN A 25 -18.01 6.04 -18.74
C GLN A 25 -17.01 7.16 -18.46
N GLN A 26 -16.59 7.83 -19.52
CA GLN A 26 -15.70 8.97 -19.44
C GLN A 26 -16.12 10.06 -20.42
N LYS A 27 -15.76 11.31 -20.08
CA LYS A 27 -16.01 12.47 -20.91
C LYS A 27 -14.84 13.44 -20.77
N LEU A 28 -14.28 13.84 -21.91
CA LEU A 28 -13.28 14.88 -22.04
C LEU A 28 -13.96 16.11 -22.66
N ALA A 29 -14.08 17.21 -21.91
CA ALA A 29 -14.69 18.44 -22.38
C ALA A 29 -13.60 19.46 -22.76
N PRO A 30 -13.51 19.89 -24.04
CA PRO A 30 -12.53 20.88 -24.46
C PRO A 30 -12.90 22.28 -23.98
N CYS A 31 -11.92 23.03 -23.47
CA CYS A 31 -12.09 24.42 -23.04
C CYS A 31 -11.31 25.42 -23.92
N GLY A 32 -10.44 24.94 -24.83
CA GLY A 32 -9.58 25.80 -25.65
C GLY A 32 -8.47 26.42 -24.78
N HIS A 33 -8.04 27.64 -25.11
CA HIS A 33 -7.00 28.35 -24.32
C HIS A 33 -7.56 29.11 -23.10
N ASP A 34 -8.84 28.94 -22.78
CA ASP A 34 -9.52 29.64 -21.69
C ASP A 34 -9.45 28.82 -20.39
N LEU A 35 -8.51 29.20 -19.52
CA LEU A 35 -8.32 28.58 -18.21
C LEU A 35 -9.51 28.83 -17.28
N ASP A 36 -10.06 30.05 -17.28
CA ASP A 36 -11.17 30.42 -16.39
C ASP A 36 -12.43 29.60 -16.70
N LYS A 37 -12.69 29.36 -17.98
CA LYS A 37 -13.75 28.45 -18.43
C LYS A 37 -13.52 27.02 -17.94
N ALA A 38 -12.29 26.53 -17.97
CA ALA A 38 -11.94 25.19 -17.48
C ALA A 38 -12.13 25.08 -15.96
N ILE A 39 -11.66 26.08 -15.20
CA ILE A 39 -11.85 26.18 -13.74
C ILE A 39 -13.36 26.19 -13.42
N LYS A 40 -14.13 27.09 -14.04
CA LYS A 40 -15.57 27.20 -13.80
C LYS A 40 -16.33 25.90 -14.11
N GLN A 41 -16.00 25.23 -15.21
CA GLN A 41 -16.62 23.94 -15.54
C GLN A 41 -16.29 22.86 -14.51
N PHE A 42 -15.04 22.80 -14.06
CA PHE A 42 -14.60 21.87 -13.03
C PHE A 42 -15.32 22.13 -11.70
N GLU A 43 -15.34 23.37 -11.23
CA GLU A 43 -15.96 23.77 -9.96
C GLU A 43 -17.48 23.54 -9.97
N THR A 44 -18.16 23.89 -11.08
CA THR A 44 -19.59 23.61 -11.26
C THR A 44 -19.86 22.11 -11.14
N LYS A 45 -19.04 21.28 -11.81
CA LYS A 45 -19.20 19.83 -11.75
C LYS A 45 -18.97 19.28 -10.35
N PHE A 46 -17.97 19.80 -9.64
CA PHE A 46 -17.67 19.43 -8.25
C PHE A 46 -18.85 19.78 -7.34
N ALA A 47 -19.36 21.02 -7.42
CA ALA A 47 -20.49 21.50 -6.64
C ALA A 47 -21.77 20.71 -6.92
N ASP A 48 -22.07 20.39 -8.19
CA ASP A 48 -23.23 19.57 -8.54
C ASP A 48 -23.22 18.19 -7.87
N LYS A 49 -22.03 17.57 -7.81
CA LYS A 49 -21.84 16.20 -7.29
C LYS A 49 -21.70 16.13 -5.78
N THR A 50 -21.14 17.16 -5.16
CA THR A 50 -20.81 17.14 -3.72
C THR A 50 -21.64 18.10 -2.89
N ARG A 51 -22.24 19.13 -3.50
CA ARG A 51 -22.85 20.30 -2.84
C ARG A 51 -21.87 21.16 -2.04
N ASN A 52 -20.57 21.01 -2.28
CA ASN A 52 -19.51 21.82 -1.67
C ASN A 52 -18.84 22.69 -2.73
N GLN A 53 -18.30 23.84 -2.33
CA GLN A 53 -17.45 24.64 -3.19
C GLN A 53 -16.04 24.04 -3.24
N TRP A 54 -15.34 24.18 -4.37
CA TRP A 54 -13.99 23.63 -4.52
C TRP A 54 -12.95 24.36 -3.66
N GLY A 55 -13.10 25.67 -3.48
CA GLY A 55 -12.23 26.48 -2.61
C GLY A 55 -12.23 25.97 -1.16
N ASP A 56 -13.42 25.59 -0.67
CA ASP A 56 -13.64 25.16 0.72
C ASP A 56 -13.49 23.64 0.91
N ARG A 57 -12.86 22.93 -0.03
CA ARG A 57 -12.76 21.46 0.01
C ARG A 57 -12.04 20.91 1.25
N ARG A 58 -11.29 21.74 1.98
CA ARG A 58 -10.64 21.37 3.26
C ARG A 58 -11.67 21.24 4.40
N GLU A 59 -12.79 21.93 4.29
CA GLU A 59 -13.91 21.90 5.23
C GLU A 59 -15.09 21.12 4.63
N PHE A 60 -14.79 20.01 3.95
CA PHE A 60 -15.79 19.25 3.20
C PHE A 60 -16.91 18.71 4.09
N VAL A 61 -18.16 18.99 3.73
CA VAL A 61 -19.34 18.47 4.42
C VAL A 61 -20.04 17.40 3.59
N LYS A 62 -20.24 16.22 4.17
CA LYS A 62 -20.98 15.13 3.53
C LYS A 62 -22.49 15.39 3.56
N TYR A 63 -23.11 15.46 2.38
CA TYR A 63 -24.57 15.53 2.23
C TYR A 63 -25.19 14.19 1.83
N ALA A 64 -26.43 13.94 2.27
CA ALA A 64 -27.22 12.79 1.85
C ALA A 64 -27.38 12.74 0.33
N ASN A 65 -27.26 11.55 -0.26
CA ASN A 65 -27.35 11.30 -1.72
C ASN A 65 -26.36 12.09 -2.61
N LYS A 66 -25.35 12.72 -2.02
CA LYS A 66 -24.24 13.38 -2.74
C LYS A 66 -22.95 12.56 -2.60
N TYR A 67 -21.94 12.85 -3.42
CA TYR A 67 -20.66 12.16 -3.34
C TYR A 67 -19.89 12.57 -2.08
N GLN A 68 -19.09 11.64 -1.54
CA GLN A 68 -18.07 11.90 -0.53
C GLN A 68 -16.75 12.20 -1.25
N LEU A 69 -16.00 13.21 -0.79
CA LEU A 69 -14.64 13.42 -1.25
C LEU A 69 -13.74 12.41 -0.54
N VAL A 70 -13.03 11.61 -1.33
CA VAL A 70 -11.97 10.70 -0.86
C VAL A 70 -10.65 11.36 -1.19
N GLU A 71 -9.87 11.66 -0.14
CA GLU A 71 -8.55 12.23 -0.29
C GLU A 71 -7.56 11.15 -0.68
N LEU A 72 -7.10 11.24 -1.92
CA LEU A 72 -5.98 10.46 -2.43
C LEU A 72 -4.70 11.22 -2.10
N ASP A 73 -3.60 10.49 -1.97
CA ASP A 73 -2.29 11.11 -1.94
C ASP A 73 -1.97 11.62 -3.37
N THR A 74 -2.49 12.82 -3.69
CA THR A 74 -2.34 13.44 -5.01
C THR A 74 -1.04 14.22 -5.06
N SER A 75 0.05 13.47 -5.05
CA SER A 75 1.31 13.94 -5.61
C SER A 75 1.41 13.31 -7.01
N GLU A 76 1.40 14.18 -8.02
CA GLU A 76 0.69 14.05 -9.31
C GLU A 76 0.83 12.74 -10.13
N THR A 77 -0.33 12.16 -10.43
CA THR A 77 -0.74 11.26 -11.55
C THR A 77 0.19 10.20 -12.13
N GLY A 78 -0.22 8.93 -11.98
CA GLY A 78 -0.52 8.05 -13.13
C GLY A 78 0.11 6.65 -13.14
N ASP A 79 -0.58 5.65 -12.57
CA ASP A 79 -1.02 4.44 -13.30
C ASP A 79 -1.95 3.60 -12.41
N GLY A 80 -3.01 3.05 -13.00
CA GLY A 80 -4.00 2.22 -12.33
C GLY A 80 -3.50 0.80 -12.16
N GLY A 81 -2.81 0.54 -11.04
CA GLY A 81 -2.47 -0.80 -10.60
C GLY A 81 -3.74 -1.59 -10.25
N ALA A 82 -4.00 -2.66 -11.00
CA ALA A 82 -5.07 -3.60 -10.72
C ALA A 82 -4.80 -4.35 -9.41
N GLY A 83 -5.60 -4.08 -8.38
CA GLY A 83 -5.58 -4.79 -7.10
C GLY A 83 -5.99 -3.87 -5.95
N ASP A 84 -7.27 -3.91 -5.57
CA ASP A 84 -7.99 -3.20 -4.47
C ASP A 84 -7.81 -1.67 -4.30
N ALA A 85 -6.77 -1.06 -4.86
CA ALA A 85 -6.51 0.37 -4.92
C ALA A 85 -6.99 0.98 -6.25
N ALA A 86 -8.21 0.65 -6.68
CA ALA A 86 -8.79 1.04 -7.97
C ALA A 86 -8.90 2.57 -8.23
N MET A 87 -8.50 3.41 -7.26
CA MET A 87 -8.55 4.87 -7.30
C MET A 87 -7.22 5.57 -6.98
N GLY A 88 -6.11 4.85 -6.80
CA GLY A 88 -4.83 5.41 -6.32
C GLY A 88 -4.64 5.23 -4.80
N LYS A 89 -3.46 5.57 -4.27
CA LYS A 89 -3.14 5.44 -2.84
C LYS A 89 -3.94 6.45 -2.01
N LEU A 90 -4.58 5.98 -0.93
CA LEU A 90 -5.26 6.85 0.03
C LEU A 90 -4.24 7.65 0.85
N SER A 91 -4.58 8.88 1.23
CA SER A 91 -3.75 9.64 2.17
C SER A 91 -3.83 9.03 3.58
N ALA A 92 -2.81 9.25 4.42
CA ALA A 92 -2.83 8.83 5.83
C ALA A 92 -4.07 9.39 6.57
N ALA A 93 -4.41 10.66 6.31
CA ALA A 93 -5.60 11.29 6.88
C ALA A 93 -6.90 10.57 6.45
N GLN A 94 -6.98 10.10 5.20
CA GLN A 94 -8.12 9.33 4.72
C GLN A 94 -8.21 7.95 5.37
N ILE A 95 -7.08 7.27 5.55
CA ILE A 95 -7.00 5.99 6.28
C ILE A 95 -7.45 6.17 7.74
N GLN A 96 -6.99 7.23 8.40
CA GLN A 96 -7.36 7.53 9.78
C GLN A 96 -8.88 7.80 9.93
N LYS A 97 -9.49 8.52 8.97
CA LYS A 97 -10.96 8.68 8.92
C LYS A 97 -11.67 7.32 8.88
N GLY A 98 -11.14 6.35 8.11
CA GLY A 98 -11.65 4.97 8.08
C GLY A 98 -11.52 4.25 9.42
N GLN A 99 -10.35 4.34 10.07
CA GLN A 99 -10.10 3.72 11.39
C GLN A 99 -11.05 4.23 12.47
N VAL A 100 -11.34 5.54 12.50
CA VAL A 100 -12.29 6.14 13.45
C VAL A 100 -13.70 5.53 13.30
N VAL A 101 -14.14 5.26 12.07
CA VAL A 101 -15.44 4.61 11.82
C VAL A 101 -15.42 3.14 12.25
N LEU A 102 -14.31 2.42 12.04
CA LEU A 102 -14.17 1.03 12.50
C LEU A 102 -14.18 0.91 14.04
N GLU A 103 -13.55 1.84 14.75
CA GLU A 103 -13.63 1.91 16.22
C GLU A 103 -15.06 2.18 16.69
N SER A 104 -15.79 3.06 16.00
CA SER A 104 -17.21 3.30 16.27
C SER A 104 -18.07 2.06 16.00
N LEU A 105 -17.76 1.29 14.96
CA LEU A 105 -18.41 0.00 14.66
C LEU A 105 -18.16 -1.03 15.74
N LYS A 106 -16.91 -1.20 16.20
CA LYS A 106 -16.56 -2.10 17.31
C LYS A 106 -17.35 -1.77 18.57
N ALA A 107 -17.42 -0.49 18.93
CA ALA A 107 -18.18 -0.03 20.08
C ALA A 107 -19.66 -0.39 19.93
N ALA A 108 -20.26 -0.10 18.76
CA ALA A 108 -21.66 -0.40 18.48
C ALA A 108 -22.00 -1.91 18.49
N ILE A 109 -21.09 -2.76 18.00
CA ILE A 109 -21.23 -4.23 18.04
C ILE A 109 -21.15 -4.72 19.50
N THR A 110 -20.19 -4.21 20.27
CA THR A 110 -19.98 -4.59 21.66
C THR A 110 -21.16 -4.19 22.55
N SER A 111 -21.71 -2.99 22.34
CA SER A 111 -22.90 -2.50 23.05
C SER A 111 -24.23 -3.11 22.56
N ARG A 112 -24.19 -4.04 21.58
CA ARG A 112 -25.38 -4.65 20.95
C ARG A 112 -26.38 -3.62 20.44
N THR A 113 -25.88 -2.57 19.79
CA THR A 113 -26.70 -1.51 19.20
C THR A 113 -27.56 -2.05 18.04
N SER A 114 -28.61 -1.30 17.67
CA SER A 114 -29.53 -1.67 16.57
C SER A 114 -28.80 -1.97 15.26
N ALA A 115 -29.27 -2.99 14.51
CA ALA A 115 -28.73 -3.37 13.21
C ALA A 115 -28.68 -2.19 12.21
N ARG A 116 -29.64 -1.26 12.30
CA ARG A 116 -29.68 -0.04 11.48
C ARG A 116 -28.46 0.87 11.70
N ALA A 117 -27.98 0.99 12.94
CA ALA A 117 -26.80 1.79 13.23
C ALA A 117 -25.52 1.16 12.64
N ILE A 118 -25.41 -0.17 12.73
CA ILE A 118 -24.31 -0.94 12.14
C ILE A 118 -24.31 -0.79 10.62
N GLU A 119 -25.48 -0.87 9.96
CA GLU A 119 -25.59 -0.64 8.51
C GLU A 119 -25.18 0.76 8.10
N GLN A 120 -25.55 1.78 8.90
CA GLN A 120 -25.20 3.17 8.63
C GLN A 120 -23.68 3.38 8.72
N LEU A 121 -23.06 2.93 9.80
CA LEU A 121 -21.60 3.03 9.99
C LEU A 121 -20.82 2.21 8.95
N SER A 122 -21.34 1.04 8.57
CA SER A 122 -20.74 0.23 7.48
C SER A 122 -20.78 1.00 6.16
N GLY A 123 -21.91 1.63 5.84
CA GLY A 123 -22.04 2.46 4.64
C GLY A 123 -21.12 3.68 4.66
N GLU A 124 -20.91 4.29 5.82
CA GLU A 124 -19.96 5.39 6.01
C GLU A 124 -18.52 4.92 5.75
N TYR A 125 -18.13 3.79 6.33
CA TYR A 125 -16.83 3.17 6.07
C TYR A 125 -16.59 2.95 4.57
N TYR A 126 -17.52 2.30 3.86
CA TYR A 126 -17.38 2.05 2.42
C TYR A 126 -17.39 3.31 1.55
N SER A 127 -17.87 4.44 2.08
CA SER A 127 -17.82 5.74 1.40
C SER A 127 -16.47 6.44 1.56
N LEU A 128 -15.73 6.13 2.63
CA LEU A 128 -14.40 6.66 2.92
C LEU A 128 -13.29 5.77 2.37
N ILE A 129 -13.51 4.46 2.39
CA ILE A 129 -12.54 3.43 2.01
C ILE A 129 -13.05 2.69 0.76
N PRO A 130 -12.44 2.90 -0.41
CA PRO A 130 -12.81 2.22 -1.64
C PRO A 130 -12.77 0.69 -1.43
N THR A 131 -13.89 0.03 -1.65
CA THR A 131 -14.04 -1.42 -1.45
C THR A 131 -14.64 -2.05 -2.70
N LEU A 132 -13.97 -3.06 -3.25
CA LEU A 132 -14.45 -3.81 -4.40
C LEU A 132 -15.52 -4.83 -3.98
N ALA A 133 -16.80 -4.53 -4.27
CA ALA A 133 -17.93 -5.43 -4.01
C ALA A 133 -18.63 -5.90 -5.31
N GLY A 134 -18.07 -5.56 -6.48
CA GLY A 134 -18.68 -5.82 -7.78
C GLY A 134 -20.06 -5.17 -7.93
N ARG A 135 -21.05 -5.96 -8.36
CA ARG A 135 -22.44 -5.50 -8.56
C ARG A 135 -23.31 -5.60 -7.31
N ASN A 136 -22.87 -6.36 -6.32
CA ASN A 136 -23.60 -6.54 -5.07
C ASN A 136 -23.37 -5.35 -4.14
N ARG A 137 -24.34 -5.08 -3.27
CA ARG A 137 -24.15 -4.11 -2.19
C ARG A 137 -23.10 -4.67 -1.21
N PRO A 138 -22.10 -3.88 -0.79
CA PRO A 138 -21.20 -4.30 0.27
C PRO A 138 -21.99 -4.76 1.50
N PRO A 139 -21.66 -5.93 2.08
CA PRO A 139 -22.37 -6.44 3.26
C PRO A 139 -22.09 -5.56 4.47
N PRO A 140 -23.00 -5.48 5.46
CA PRO A 140 -22.73 -4.75 6.70
C PRO A 140 -21.61 -5.42 7.51
N LEU A 141 -20.75 -4.62 8.14
CA LEU A 141 -19.67 -5.04 9.03
C LEU A 141 -20.26 -5.36 10.43
N SER A 142 -21.03 -6.45 10.52
CA SER A 142 -21.87 -6.76 11.68
C SER A 142 -21.20 -7.59 12.77
N THR A 143 -20.01 -8.13 12.51
CA THR A 143 -19.28 -8.97 13.46
C THR A 143 -17.92 -8.36 13.77
N LYS A 144 -17.42 -8.61 14.99
CA LYS A 144 -16.08 -8.15 15.41
C LYS A 144 -15.00 -8.61 14.44
N SER A 145 -15.09 -9.86 13.97
CA SER A 145 -14.14 -10.43 13.01
C SER A 145 -14.09 -9.66 11.69
N LEU A 146 -15.23 -9.19 11.17
CA LEU A 146 -15.25 -8.41 9.92
C LEU A 146 -14.64 -7.02 10.11
N VAL A 147 -14.84 -6.41 11.28
CA VAL A 147 -14.24 -5.11 11.61
C VAL A 147 -12.73 -5.24 11.76
N GLU A 148 -12.26 -6.25 12.50
CA GLU A 148 -10.82 -6.55 12.67
C GLU A 148 -10.12 -6.82 11.33
N GLU A 149 -10.79 -7.49 10.38
CA GLU A 149 -10.27 -7.69 9.01
C GLU A 149 -10.05 -6.35 8.29
N LYS A 150 -10.99 -5.40 8.45
CA LYS A 150 -10.87 -4.08 7.81
C LYS A 150 -9.83 -3.19 8.48
N GLU A 151 -9.65 -3.31 9.79
CA GLU A 151 -8.56 -2.61 10.49
C GLU A 151 -7.20 -3.13 10.06
N ALA A 152 -7.05 -4.45 9.98
CA ALA A 152 -5.83 -5.06 9.49
C ALA A 152 -5.50 -4.59 8.06
N LEU A 153 -6.51 -4.40 7.21
CA LEU A 153 -6.34 -3.81 5.87
C LEU A 153 -5.86 -2.35 5.93
N LEU A 154 -6.47 -1.52 6.78
CA LEU A 154 -6.07 -0.11 6.92
C LEU A 154 -4.66 0.02 7.52
N ASP A 155 -4.33 -0.78 8.51
CA ASP A 155 -2.98 -0.86 9.09
C ASP A 155 -1.97 -1.38 8.08
N PHE A 156 -2.37 -2.32 7.21
CA PHE A 156 -1.56 -2.78 6.09
C PHE A 156 -1.33 -1.65 5.09
N TRP A 157 -2.35 -0.88 4.71
CA TRP A 157 -2.17 0.27 3.82
C TRP A 157 -1.30 1.37 4.44
N LEU A 158 -1.44 1.60 5.75
CA LEU A 158 -0.56 2.49 6.48
C LEU A 158 0.86 1.94 6.50
N ARG A 159 1.09 0.65 6.74
CA ARG A 159 2.43 0.04 6.77
C ARG A 159 3.09 -0.10 5.39
N MET A 160 2.32 -0.36 4.35
CA MET A 160 2.79 -0.37 2.96
C MET A 160 3.06 1.06 2.44
N GLY A 161 2.39 2.06 3.02
CA GLY A 161 2.56 3.48 2.73
C GLY A 161 3.49 4.22 3.69
N PHE A 162 3.88 3.61 4.80
CA PHE A 162 4.72 4.17 5.85
C PHE A 162 5.48 3.01 6.48
N ASP A 163 6.77 2.90 6.13
CA ASP A 163 7.72 1.98 6.77
C ASP A 163 8.06 2.49 8.20
N ASP A 164 7.06 2.94 8.96
CA ASP A 164 7.21 3.33 10.36
C ASP A 164 7.09 2.11 11.29
N MET A 165 8.27 1.65 11.69
CA MET A 165 8.79 1.73 13.08
C MET A 165 7.90 1.20 14.21
N GLU A 166 8.40 0.19 14.94
CA GLU A 166 8.59 0.23 16.40
C GLU A 166 9.26 -1.07 16.90
N GLU A 167 10.15 -0.93 17.89
CA GLU A 167 10.72 -2.01 18.69
C GLU A 167 9.60 -2.72 19.48
N GLN A 168 8.85 -3.61 18.83
CA GLN A 168 8.03 -4.56 19.59
C GLN A 168 8.92 -5.70 20.09
N THR A 169 9.34 -5.50 21.33
CA THR A 169 9.81 -6.46 22.33
C THR A 169 9.54 -7.93 21.98
N GLY A 170 10.61 -8.63 21.58
CA GLY A 170 10.93 -9.94 22.16
C GLY A 170 10.70 -11.19 21.32
N LEU A 171 9.99 -11.16 20.19
CA LEU A 171 9.86 -12.35 19.31
C LEU A 171 9.81 -11.94 17.85
N ALA A 172 10.62 -12.58 17.00
CA ALA A 172 10.61 -12.30 15.57
C ALA A 172 9.26 -12.76 14.97
N PRO A 173 8.66 -12.03 14.01
CA PRO A 173 7.36 -12.39 13.43
C PRO A 173 7.27 -13.80 12.79
N ILE A 174 8.43 -14.44 12.55
CA ILE A 174 8.58 -15.76 11.91
C ILE A 174 9.30 -16.79 12.80
N GLU A 175 9.42 -16.50 14.09
CA GLU A 175 10.05 -17.41 15.05
C GLU A 175 9.30 -18.75 15.12
N GLY A 176 10.05 -19.85 15.13
CA GLY A 176 9.50 -21.21 15.13
C GLY A 176 9.08 -21.76 13.76
N ILE A 177 9.08 -20.96 12.68
CA ILE A 177 8.74 -21.48 11.34
C ILE A 177 9.78 -22.48 10.86
N MET A 178 11.07 -22.20 11.08
CA MET A 178 12.16 -23.09 10.64
C MET A 178 12.18 -24.43 11.39
N ASP A 179 11.56 -24.50 12.57
CA ASP A 179 11.44 -25.72 13.39
C ASP A 179 10.32 -26.65 12.90
N LEU A 180 9.46 -26.18 12.00
CA LEU A 180 8.43 -27.01 11.38
C LEU A 180 9.07 -28.03 10.44
N PRO A 181 8.48 -29.24 10.31
CA PRO A 181 8.93 -30.20 9.32
C PRO A 181 8.77 -29.62 7.91
N LEU A 182 9.76 -29.88 7.06
CA LEU A 182 9.66 -29.55 5.63
C LEU A 182 8.49 -30.34 5.01
N PRO A 183 7.56 -29.67 4.30
CA PRO A 183 6.52 -30.36 3.56
C PRO A 183 7.10 -31.37 2.56
N SER A 184 6.45 -32.54 2.44
CA SER A 184 6.87 -33.63 1.55
C SER A 184 6.82 -33.28 0.08
N THR A 185 5.88 -32.40 -0.32
CA THR A 185 5.71 -31.97 -1.71
C THR A 185 5.45 -30.47 -1.82
N LEU A 186 5.75 -29.90 -2.99
CA LEU A 186 5.40 -28.51 -3.31
C LEU A 186 3.87 -28.30 -3.35
N ILE A 187 3.11 -29.34 -3.71
CA ILE A 187 1.64 -29.29 -3.69
C ILE A 187 1.15 -29.14 -2.26
N ASP A 188 1.71 -29.89 -1.30
CA ASP A 188 1.35 -29.76 0.12
C ASP A 188 1.67 -28.35 0.65
N ALA A 189 2.79 -27.77 0.20
CA ALA A 189 3.20 -26.42 0.57
C ALA A 189 2.34 -25.32 -0.08
N ALA A 190 1.87 -25.51 -1.32
CA ALA A 190 1.18 -24.51 -2.12
C ALA A 190 -0.35 -24.70 -2.22
N SER A 191 -0.89 -25.80 -1.68
CA SER A 191 -2.32 -26.15 -1.77
C SER A 191 -3.26 -25.08 -1.18
N VAL A 192 -2.81 -24.39 -0.14
CA VAL A 192 -3.56 -23.29 0.50
C VAL A 192 -3.46 -21.99 -0.28
N ILE A 193 -2.37 -21.82 -1.05
CA ILE A 193 -2.09 -20.64 -1.88
C ILE A 193 -2.98 -20.62 -3.13
N THR A 194 -3.23 -21.78 -3.73
CA THR A 194 -3.99 -21.89 -4.98
C THR A 194 -5.51 -21.80 -4.82
N GLN A 195 -6.02 -21.87 -3.59
CA GLN A 195 -7.45 -21.78 -3.27
C GLN A 195 -7.92 -20.35 -2.93
N ASP A 196 -6.98 -19.42 -2.72
CA ASP A 196 -7.25 -18.06 -2.25
C ASP A 196 -6.57 -17.07 -3.23
N THR A 197 -7.35 -16.38 -4.08
CA THR A 197 -6.84 -15.48 -5.15
C THR A 197 -6.19 -14.20 -4.62
N THR A 198 -6.06 -14.05 -3.31
CA THR A 198 -5.51 -12.87 -2.63
C THR A 198 -4.28 -13.22 -1.81
N LEU A 199 -3.24 -13.71 -2.48
CA LEU A 199 -1.87 -13.69 -1.93
C LEU A 199 -1.27 -12.30 -2.06
N THR A 200 -1.94 -11.32 -1.49
CA THR A 200 -1.28 -10.08 -1.12
C THR A 200 -0.37 -10.45 0.05
N LEU A 201 0.94 -10.17 -0.06
CA LEU A 201 1.96 -10.40 0.97
C LEU A 201 1.45 -9.99 2.37
N TYR A 202 0.82 -10.92 3.08
CA TYR A 202 0.48 -10.85 4.52
C TYR A 202 1.72 -11.14 5.38
N PHE A 203 2.91 -10.90 4.83
CA PHE A 203 4.14 -11.09 5.55
C PHE A 203 4.39 -9.86 6.40
N SER A 204 4.09 -10.05 7.69
CA SER A 204 4.49 -9.24 8.83
C SER A 204 3.38 -8.34 9.39
N ARG A 205 3.04 -8.64 10.66
CA ARG A 205 2.39 -7.78 11.66
C ARG A 205 0.85 -7.83 11.84
N SER A 206 0.16 -8.94 11.54
CA SER A 206 -1.17 -9.15 12.14
C SER A 206 -1.02 -9.66 13.58
N GLU A 207 -1.75 -9.08 14.54
CA GLU A 207 -1.84 -9.62 15.91
C GLU A 207 -2.50 -11.02 15.92
N ASN A 208 -3.31 -11.30 14.91
CA ASN A 208 -3.98 -12.58 14.71
C ASN A 208 -3.04 -13.63 14.07
N ARG A 209 -2.08 -14.12 14.87
CA ARG A 209 -1.11 -15.17 14.50
C ARG A 209 -1.76 -16.47 14.00
N THR A 210 -3.03 -16.71 14.33
CA THR A 210 -3.78 -17.89 13.90
C THR A 210 -4.10 -17.90 12.41
N ALA A 211 -4.34 -16.73 11.80
CA ALA A 211 -4.64 -16.64 10.37
C ALA A 211 -3.42 -16.94 9.48
N ILE A 212 -2.20 -16.71 9.98
CA ILE A 212 -0.95 -16.93 9.24
C ILE A 212 -0.55 -18.41 9.22
N ARG A 213 -1.03 -19.22 10.19
CA ARG A 213 -0.72 -20.66 10.27
C ARG A 213 -1.01 -21.42 8.96
N LYS A 214 -2.03 -20.99 8.21
CA LYS A 214 -2.38 -21.59 6.91
C LYS A 214 -1.26 -21.43 5.85
N TYR A 215 -0.38 -20.45 5.99
CA TYR A 215 0.75 -20.19 5.10
C TYR A 215 2.09 -20.75 5.62
N PHE A 216 2.12 -21.38 6.81
CA PHE A 216 3.37 -21.84 7.42
C PHE A 216 4.11 -22.88 6.57
N ASN A 217 3.39 -23.78 5.89
CA ASN A 217 4.03 -24.76 5.01
C ASN A 217 4.72 -24.09 3.83
N TYR A 218 4.09 -23.10 3.20
CA TYR A 218 4.71 -22.31 2.14
C TYR A 218 5.91 -21.53 2.67
N LEU A 219 5.74 -20.82 3.78
CA LEU A 219 6.81 -20.06 4.43
C LEU A 219 8.01 -20.94 4.78
N ARG A 220 7.77 -22.13 5.32
CA ARG A 220 8.81 -23.10 5.64
C ARG A 220 9.63 -23.46 4.41
N VAL A 221 8.97 -23.74 3.28
CA VAL A 221 9.63 -24.08 2.01
C VAL A 221 10.36 -22.86 1.45
N PHE A 222 9.72 -21.69 1.46
CA PHE A 222 10.29 -20.46 0.95
C PHE A 222 11.56 -20.05 1.71
N LEU A 223 11.51 -20.05 3.04
CA LEU A 223 12.66 -19.74 3.89
C LEU A 223 13.77 -20.81 3.77
N GLU A 224 13.42 -22.10 3.62
CA GLU A 224 14.41 -23.14 3.31
C GLU A 224 15.12 -22.87 1.99
N ALA A 225 14.36 -22.50 0.96
CA ALA A 225 14.90 -22.18 -0.35
C ALA A 225 15.88 -21.01 -0.24
N MET A 226 15.50 -19.94 0.48
CA MET A 226 16.40 -18.82 0.74
C MET A 226 17.69 -19.23 1.47
N CYS A 227 17.62 -20.13 2.46
CA CYS A 227 18.82 -20.66 3.13
C CYS A 227 19.77 -21.44 2.20
N ARG A 228 19.27 -21.95 1.07
CA ARG A 228 20.05 -22.72 0.08
C ARG A 228 20.45 -21.92 -1.15
N MET A 229 19.88 -20.73 -1.32
CA MET A 229 20.19 -19.86 -2.45
C MET A 229 21.62 -19.31 -2.33
N PRO A 230 22.38 -19.22 -3.44
CA PRO A 230 23.68 -18.57 -3.45
C PRO A 230 23.56 -17.12 -2.97
N GLN A 231 24.40 -16.76 -2.00
CA GLN A 231 24.48 -15.41 -1.46
C GLN A 231 25.69 -14.69 -2.07
N LYS A 232 25.54 -13.40 -2.33
CA LYS A 232 26.59 -12.57 -2.90
C LYS A 232 26.65 -11.20 -2.24
N GLU A 233 27.88 -10.73 -2.03
CA GLU A 233 28.11 -9.33 -1.67
C GLU A 233 27.92 -8.44 -2.90
N GLN A 234 26.98 -7.51 -2.81
CA GLN A 234 26.69 -6.55 -3.88
C GLN A 234 25.91 -5.34 -3.35
N THR A 235 25.95 -4.25 -4.12
CA THR A 235 25.07 -3.10 -3.87
C THR A 235 23.73 -3.36 -4.53
N LEU A 236 22.66 -3.17 -3.77
CA LEU A 236 21.28 -3.22 -4.25
C LEU A 236 20.60 -1.87 -4.07
N TRP A 237 19.51 -1.68 -4.78
CA TRP A 237 18.63 -0.53 -4.68
C TRP A 237 17.21 -0.99 -4.34
N ARG A 238 16.55 -0.22 -3.49
CA ARG A 238 15.12 -0.38 -3.19
C ARG A 238 14.46 0.98 -3.30
N GLY A 239 13.55 1.09 -4.24
CA GLY A 239 12.70 2.26 -4.41
C GLY A 239 11.45 2.13 -3.58
N VAL A 240 11.21 3.08 -2.68
CA VAL A 240 9.99 3.15 -1.88
C VAL A 240 9.31 4.47 -2.16
N SER A 241 8.01 4.43 -2.37
CA SER A 241 7.19 5.58 -2.78
C SER A 241 6.79 6.50 -1.61
N VAL A 242 7.61 6.55 -0.56
CA VAL A 242 7.30 7.20 0.73
C VAL A 242 8.56 7.90 1.24
N ASP A 243 8.40 8.94 2.06
CA ASP A 243 9.52 9.66 2.67
C ASP A 243 9.98 8.98 3.96
N LEU A 244 11.17 8.40 3.96
CA LEU A 244 11.78 7.75 5.12
C LEU A 244 12.97 8.52 5.68
N PHE A 245 13.14 9.77 5.28
CA PHE A 245 14.34 10.55 5.60
C PHE A 245 14.58 10.62 7.11
N ASP A 246 13.55 10.95 7.91
CA ASP A 246 13.69 11.11 9.36
C ASP A 246 13.82 9.77 10.10
N ALA A 247 13.17 8.72 9.60
CA ALA A 247 13.23 7.36 10.17
C ALA A 247 14.64 6.74 10.08
N TYR A 248 15.39 7.03 9.02
CA TYR A 248 16.75 6.50 8.82
C TYR A 248 17.80 7.52 9.23
N GLU A 249 17.97 7.71 10.53
CA GLU A 249 19.01 8.58 11.07
C GLU A 249 20.40 7.92 10.97
N PRO A 250 21.43 8.63 10.46
CA PRO A 250 22.79 8.10 10.37
C PRO A 250 23.30 7.52 11.70
N GLY A 251 23.90 6.34 11.64
CA GLY A 251 24.40 5.61 12.81
C GLY A 251 23.41 4.61 13.41
N LYS A 252 22.09 4.78 13.20
CA LYS A 252 21.08 3.81 13.68
C LYS A 252 21.20 2.49 12.93
N VAL A 253 20.84 1.40 13.62
CA VAL A 253 20.65 0.07 13.02
C VAL A 253 19.16 -0.19 12.88
N ILE A 254 18.70 -0.35 11.64
CA ILE A 254 17.32 -0.66 11.30
C ILE A 254 17.23 -2.16 10.99
N THR A 255 16.14 -2.81 11.42
CA THR A 255 15.92 -4.23 11.14
C THR A 255 14.78 -4.40 10.15
N TRP A 256 15.06 -4.99 9.00
CA TRP A 256 14.06 -5.42 8.03
C TRP A 256 13.55 -6.81 8.42
N TRP A 257 12.46 -6.84 9.18
CA TRP A 257 11.89 -8.07 9.74
C TRP A 257 11.29 -9.01 8.70
N GLY A 258 10.78 -8.48 7.59
CA GLY A 258 10.25 -9.26 6.48
C GLY A 258 11.31 -9.61 5.43
N VAL A 259 10.97 -10.56 4.58
CA VAL A 259 11.73 -10.80 3.34
C VAL A 259 11.65 -9.54 2.50
N SER A 260 12.81 -9.00 2.13
CA SER A 260 12.88 -7.69 1.48
C SER A 260 13.34 -7.84 0.05
N SER A 261 12.50 -7.41 -0.89
CA SER A 261 12.84 -7.38 -2.31
C SER A 261 13.62 -6.10 -2.67
N CYS A 262 14.71 -6.25 -3.40
CA CYS A 262 15.55 -5.19 -3.91
C CYS A 262 15.93 -5.53 -5.36
N THR A 263 16.60 -4.61 -6.05
CA THR A 263 17.12 -4.84 -7.40
C THR A 263 18.59 -4.47 -7.47
N SER A 264 19.34 -5.16 -8.33
CA SER A 264 20.71 -4.78 -8.67
C SER A 264 20.78 -3.65 -9.71
N ASP A 265 19.63 -3.10 -10.12
CA ASP A 265 19.54 -2.02 -11.12
C ASP A 265 18.82 -0.79 -10.54
N GLU A 266 19.56 0.30 -10.40
CA GLU A 266 19.03 1.55 -9.87
C GLU A 266 17.84 2.08 -10.69
N ASN A 267 17.82 1.88 -12.02
CA ASN A 267 16.72 2.38 -12.84
C ASN A 267 15.42 1.62 -12.53
N VAL A 268 15.52 0.32 -12.28
CA VAL A 268 14.40 -0.50 -11.86
C VAL A 268 13.88 0.00 -10.50
N ALA A 269 14.76 0.22 -9.52
CA ALA A 269 14.38 0.78 -8.23
C ALA A 269 13.72 2.16 -8.37
N ARG A 270 14.28 3.03 -9.21
CA ARG A 270 13.70 4.35 -9.50
C ARG A 270 12.33 4.24 -10.18
N ASN A 271 12.09 3.25 -11.02
CA ASN A 271 10.76 3.00 -11.58
C ASN A 271 9.75 2.64 -10.49
N PHE A 272 10.16 1.87 -9.47
CA PHE A 272 9.32 1.60 -8.29
C PHE A 272 9.07 2.82 -7.39
N MET A 273 9.87 3.89 -7.52
CA MET A 273 9.62 5.18 -6.86
C MET A 273 8.62 6.05 -7.64
N ARG A 274 8.58 5.91 -8.97
CA ARG A 274 7.78 6.74 -9.88
C ARG A 274 6.28 6.53 -9.74
N SER A 275 5.85 5.45 -9.09
CA SER A 275 4.45 5.09 -8.90
C SER A 275 3.66 6.02 -7.96
N CYS A 276 4.28 7.03 -7.30
CA CYS A 276 3.57 7.85 -6.31
C CYS A 276 3.75 9.36 -6.37
N GLY A 277 4.50 9.93 -7.31
CA GLY A 277 4.54 11.38 -7.57
C GLY A 277 4.87 12.32 -6.39
N GLY A 278 5.20 11.80 -5.19
CA GLY A 278 5.43 12.53 -3.94
C GLY A 278 6.83 12.35 -3.37
N SER A 279 7.02 12.68 -2.09
CA SER A 279 8.29 12.43 -1.42
C SER A 279 8.56 10.93 -1.37
N CYS A 280 9.69 10.51 -1.93
CA CYS A 280 10.03 9.11 -2.09
C CYS A 280 11.44 8.83 -1.60
N THR A 281 11.73 7.56 -1.36
CA THR A 281 13.01 7.13 -0.82
C THR A 281 13.69 6.19 -1.80
N LEU A 282 14.93 6.49 -2.13
CA LEU A 282 15.85 5.56 -2.77
C LEU A 282 16.82 5.04 -1.71
N LEU A 283 16.67 3.77 -1.37
CA LEU A 283 17.61 3.05 -0.51
C LEU A 283 18.71 2.44 -1.36
N ARG A 284 19.96 2.81 -1.07
CA ARG A 284 21.16 2.14 -1.57
C ARG A 284 21.70 1.23 -0.47
N VAL A 285 21.59 -0.07 -0.67
CA VAL A 285 21.90 -1.08 0.33
C VAL A 285 23.20 -1.77 -0.05
N ARG A 286 24.25 -1.65 0.77
CA ARG A 286 25.43 -2.51 0.66
C ARG A 286 25.12 -3.83 1.35
N CYS A 287 24.82 -4.86 0.57
CA CYS A 287 24.42 -6.17 1.05
C CYS A 287 25.60 -7.13 1.01
N LYS A 288 25.70 -7.99 2.02
CA LYS A 288 26.62 -9.15 2.08
C LYS A 288 25.93 -10.44 1.67
N THR A 289 24.61 -10.53 1.90
CA THR A 289 23.84 -11.78 1.76
C THR A 289 22.79 -11.72 0.66
N ALA A 290 22.99 -10.90 -0.37
CA ALA A 290 22.00 -10.76 -1.45
C ALA A 290 21.79 -12.06 -2.22
N MET A 291 20.53 -12.46 -2.39
CA MET A 291 20.13 -13.64 -3.15
C MET A 291 19.48 -13.22 -4.46
N ASP A 292 20.17 -13.43 -5.59
CA ASP A 292 19.62 -13.14 -6.91
C ASP A 292 18.57 -14.18 -7.30
N ILE A 293 17.33 -13.72 -7.54
CA ILE A 293 16.21 -14.57 -7.95
C ILE A 293 15.77 -14.31 -9.39
N SER A 294 16.52 -13.52 -10.17
CA SER A 294 16.16 -13.12 -11.53
C SER A 294 15.92 -14.31 -12.45
N VAL A 295 16.63 -15.43 -12.24
CA VAL A 295 16.49 -16.68 -13.02
C VAL A 295 15.25 -17.49 -12.63
N LEU A 296 14.66 -17.23 -11.46
CA LEU A 296 13.46 -17.88 -10.95
C LEU A 296 12.21 -16.99 -11.02
N SER A 297 12.40 -15.67 -11.13
CA SER A 297 11.34 -14.68 -11.11
C SER A 297 10.53 -14.69 -12.40
N MET A 298 9.23 -14.42 -12.29
CA MET A 298 8.36 -14.17 -13.45
C MET A 298 8.71 -12.87 -14.19
N PHE A 299 9.50 -11.99 -13.55
CA PHE A 299 9.96 -10.72 -14.11
C PHE A 299 11.49 -10.62 -14.10
N PRO A 300 12.23 -11.40 -14.92
CA PRO A 300 13.70 -11.42 -14.92
C PRO A 300 14.34 -10.05 -15.18
N GLY A 301 13.65 -9.17 -15.90
CA GLY A 301 14.11 -7.82 -16.22
C GLY A 301 14.21 -6.89 -15.00
N GLU A 302 13.54 -7.22 -13.89
CA GLU A 302 13.64 -6.45 -12.64
C GLU A 302 14.97 -6.69 -11.91
N LYS A 303 15.73 -7.72 -12.31
CA LYS A 303 16.98 -8.13 -11.67
C LYS A 303 16.85 -8.24 -10.16
N GLU A 304 15.75 -8.88 -9.75
CA GLU A 304 15.28 -8.94 -8.38
C GLU A 304 16.25 -9.74 -7.51
N CYS A 305 16.58 -9.18 -6.35
CA CYS A 305 17.41 -9.77 -5.33
C CYS A 305 16.68 -9.70 -3.98
N LEU A 306 16.65 -10.81 -3.25
CA LEU A 306 16.03 -10.88 -1.94
C LEU A 306 17.07 -10.73 -0.82
N LEU A 307 16.65 -10.09 0.27
CA LEU A 307 17.30 -10.14 1.57
C LEU A 307 16.44 -10.93 2.55
N ALA A 308 17.13 -11.69 3.40
CA ALA A 308 16.49 -12.53 4.40
C ALA A 308 15.69 -11.71 5.42
N PRO A 309 14.64 -12.29 6.02
CA PRO A 309 13.96 -11.64 7.12
C PRO A 309 14.90 -11.46 8.32
N GLY A 310 14.71 -10.37 9.07
CA GLY A 310 15.56 -9.97 10.18
C GLY A 310 16.89 -9.33 9.76
N THR A 311 17.08 -8.97 8.50
CA THR A 311 18.32 -8.32 8.04
C THR A 311 18.52 -6.99 8.78
N GLN A 312 19.69 -6.81 9.40
CA GLN A 312 20.06 -5.59 10.12
C GLN A 312 20.92 -4.68 9.26
N LEU A 313 20.49 -3.44 9.12
CA LEU A 313 21.06 -2.44 8.23
C LEU A 313 21.45 -1.20 9.03
N LYS A 314 22.74 -0.87 9.07
CA LYS A 314 23.23 0.38 9.66
C LYS A 314 23.07 1.51 8.66
N VAL A 315 22.44 2.61 9.08
CA VAL A 315 22.34 3.82 8.28
C VAL A 315 23.69 4.52 8.22
N VAL A 316 24.20 4.69 7.00
CA VAL A 316 25.51 5.29 6.73
C VAL A 316 25.37 6.78 6.49
N LYS A 317 24.44 7.17 5.60
CA LYS A 317 24.15 8.58 5.30
C LYS A 317 22.74 8.73 4.73
N ARG A 318 22.19 9.94 4.84
CA ARG A 318 20.95 10.36 4.16
C ARG A 318 21.14 11.73 3.51
N ILE A 319 20.59 11.91 2.30
CA ILE A 319 20.67 13.15 1.53
C ILE A 319 19.29 13.45 0.95
N ARG A 320 18.84 14.70 1.06
CA ARG A 320 17.59 15.17 0.43
C ARG A 320 17.92 15.83 -0.90
N LYS A 321 17.29 15.37 -1.98
CA LYS A 321 17.36 15.97 -3.32
C LYS A 321 15.95 16.27 -3.81
N GLY A 322 15.48 17.48 -3.55
CA GLY A 322 14.06 17.83 -3.80
C GLY A 322 13.15 16.89 -3.01
N ASN A 323 12.27 16.18 -3.72
CA ASN A 323 11.32 15.23 -3.13
C ASN A 323 11.93 13.82 -2.92
N ILE A 324 13.21 13.61 -3.21
CA ILE A 324 13.84 12.29 -3.04
C ILE A 324 14.73 12.28 -1.79
N ALA A 325 14.44 11.37 -0.87
CA ALA A 325 15.36 10.94 0.18
C ALA A 325 16.29 9.85 -0.38
N GLU A 326 17.56 10.16 -0.58
CA GLU A 326 18.57 9.16 -0.90
C GLU A 326 19.22 8.69 0.41
N ILE A 327 19.01 7.42 0.74
CA ILE A 327 19.43 6.82 2.00
C ILE A 327 20.39 5.69 1.69
N GLU A 328 21.54 5.71 2.34
CA GLU A 328 22.56 4.68 2.21
C GLU A 328 22.64 3.88 3.48
N VAL A 329 22.54 2.56 3.33
CA VAL A 329 22.57 1.62 4.44
C VAL A 329 23.53 0.47 4.14
N GLU A 330 24.06 -0.14 5.18
CA GLU A 330 25.00 -1.26 5.09
C GLU A 330 24.55 -2.41 5.97
N GLU A 331 24.56 -3.61 5.40
CA GLU A 331 24.24 -4.83 6.12
C GLU A 331 25.31 -5.14 7.19
N VAL A 332 24.86 -5.17 8.44
CA VAL A 332 25.72 -5.41 9.62
C VAL A 332 25.44 -6.74 10.30
N GLY A 333 24.31 -7.39 10.01
CA GLY A 333 23.98 -8.68 10.60
C GLY A 333 22.55 -9.11 10.31
N ARG A 334 22.09 -10.09 11.08
CA ARG A 334 20.72 -10.61 11.04
C ARG A 334 20.26 -10.85 12.48
N ALA A 335 19.04 -10.42 12.80
CA ALA A 335 18.46 -10.49 14.13
C ALA A 335 17.90 -11.88 14.50
N ILE A 336 17.91 -12.83 13.57
CA ILE A 336 17.32 -14.18 13.70
C ILE A 336 18.21 -15.25 13.09
#